data_AF-A0AAJ6P531-F1
#
_entry.id   AF-A0AAJ6P531-F1
#
_cell.length_a   1.000
_cell.length_b   1.000
_cell.length_c   1.000
_cell.angle_alpha   90.00
_cell.angle_beta   90.00
_cell.angle_gamma   90.00
#
_symmetry.space_group_name_H-M   'P 1'
#
loop_
_entity.id
_entity.type
_entity.pdbx_description
1 polymer ?
#
loop_
_entity_poly.entity_id
_entity_poly.type
_entity_poly.pdbx_seq_one_letter_code
_entity_poly.pdbx_strand_id
1 'polypeptide(L)'
;MDREKIEQIRKELSIPLTYALKLLKDNQNDVSAAIINFHTDNIEKVIQATECKMSVAQDAYQYCNFDVEKAIIEIKSQVMLITTRDNQQKIKNEIGFILWAETEGSKTSSNDIFIPAHDFDYILDAFKVACNNTLSKNNFDVCGYNYLDHHTCNVILNAMLKIPANNLAVEKFIIALISWWSDQLKRAKYIVVYGNL
;
A
#
# COMPACT_ATOMS: atom_id res chain seq x y z
N MET A 1 -6.97 -26.57 -37.17
CA MET A 1 -7.05 -26.21 -35.74
C MET A 1 -6.02 -27.05 -35.01
N ASP A 2 -5.02 -26.41 -34.42
CA ASP A 2 -3.83 -27.09 -33.90
C ASP A 2 -4.09 -27.57 -32.46
N ARG A 3 -4.66 -28.78 -32.35
CA ARG A 3 -5.24 -29.31 -31.10
C ARG A 3 -4.20 -29.47 -30.01
N GLU A 4 -2.96 -29.79 -30.37
CA GLU A 4 -1.84 -29.94 -29.42
C GLU A 4 -1.47 -28.62 -28.76
N LYS A 5 -1.38 -27.53 -29.55
CA LYS A 5 -1.09 -26.18 -29.04
C LYS A 5 -2.14 -25.70 -28.05
N ILE A 6 -3.42 -25.98 -28.35
CA ILE A 6 -4.54 -25.61 -27.48
C ILE A 6 -4.46 -26.37 -26.16
N GLU A 7 -4.18 -27.68 -26.19
CA GLU A 7 -4.05 -28.48 -24.96
C GLU A 7 -2.83 -28.06 -24.13
N GLN A 8 -1.72 -27.67 -24.77
CA GLN A 8 -0.56 -27.12 -24.08
C GLN A 8 -0.91 -25.85 -23.29
N ILE A 9 -1.53 -24.86 -23.95
CA ILE A 9 -1.96 -23.60 -23.31
C ILE A 9 -2.91 -23.87 -22.14
N ARG A 10 -3.89 -24.76 -22.34
CA ARG A 10 -4.89 -25.08 -21.30
C ARG A 10 -4.27 -25.78 -20.11
N LYS A 11 -3.29 -26.65 -20.32
CA LYS A 11 -2.57 -27.35 -19.25
C LYS A 11 -1.74 -26.37 -18.41
N GLU A 12 -1.11 -25.41 -19.05
CA GLU A 12 -0.23 -24.45 -18.39
C GLU A 12 -1.01 -23.36 -17.64
N LEU A 13 -2.03 -22.79 -18.28
CA LEU A 13 -2.78 -21.66 -17.74
C LEU A 13 -4.07 -22.04 -17.01
N SER A 14 -4.48 -23.32 -17.06
CA SER A 14 -5.74 -23.81 -16.48
C SER A 14 -6.98 -23.04 -16.93
N ILE A 15 -7.03 -22.64 -18.21
CA ILE A 15 -8.11 -21.81 -18.78
C ILE A 15 -9.16 -22.59 -19.60
N PRO A 16 -10.38 -22.05 -19.78
CA PRO A 16 -11.40 -22.63 -20.64
C PRO A 16 -10.95 -22.72 -22.12
N LEU A 17 -11.47 -23.73 -22.83
CA LEU A 17 -11.15 -23.98 -24.25
C LEU A 17 -11.39 -22.75 -25.14
N THR A 18 -12.53 -22.08 -24.96
CA THR A 18 -12.89 -20.88 -25.71
C THR A 18 -11.86 -19.77 -25.53
N TYR A 19 -11.28 -19.65 -24.34
CA TYR A 19 -10.28 -18.63 -24.07
C TYR A 19 -8.91 -19.01 -24.63
N ALA A 20 -8.50 -20.27 -24.52
CA ALA A 20 -7.27 -20.77 -25.13
C ALA A 20 -7.27 -20.59 -26.66
N LEU A 21 -8.42 -20.83 -27.31
CA LEU A 21 -8.60 -20.60 -28.76
C LEU A 21 -8.40 -19.12 -29.13
N LYS A 22 -8.98 -18.21 -28.36
CA LYS A 22 -8.82 -16.77 -28.57
C LYS A 22 -7.37 -16.34 -28.37
N LEU A 23 -6.76 -16.75 -27.26
CA LEU A 23 -5.38 -16.44 -26.90
C LEU A 23 -4.41 -16.88 -28.01
N LEU A 24 -4.56 -18.10 -28.52
CA LEU A 24 -3.70 -18.63 -29.58
C LEU A 24 -3.89 -17.87 -30.91
N LYS A 25 -5.12 -17.48 -31.23
CA LYS A 25 -5.43 -16.70 -32.44
C LYS A 25 -4.83 -15.29 -32.37
N ASP A 26 -4.99 -14.61 -31.23
CA ASP A 26 -4.49 -13.25 -31.01
C ASP A 26 -2.94 -13.21 -31.06
N ASN A 27 -2.28 -14.36 -30.83
CA ASN A 27 -0.84 -14.53 -30.84
C ASN A 27 -0.32 -15.31 -32.06
N GLN A 28 -1.01 -15.24 -33.20
CA GLN A 28 -0.55 -15.80 -34.49
C GLN A 28 -0.21 -17.31 -34.45
N ASN A 29 -0.86 -18.08 -33.57
CA ASN A 29 -0.61 -19.49 -33.30
C ASN A 29 0.77 -19.82 -32.69
N ASP A 30 1.42 -18.83 -32.07
CA ASP A 30 2.59 -19.00 -31.21
C ASP A 30 2.17 -19.25 -29.76
N VAL A 31 2.50 -20.43 -29.24
CA VAL A 31 2.14 -20.86 -27.88
C VAL A 31 2.90 -20.07 -26.82
N SER A 32 4.20 -19.84 -27.03
CA SER A 32 5.05 -19.13 -26.08
C SER A 32 4.63 -17.67 -25.96
N ALA A 33 4.36 -17.01 -27.10
CA ALA A 33 3.84 -15.65 -27.11
C ALA A 33 2.48 -15.56 -26.41
N ALA A 34 1.59 -16.54 -26.63
CA ALA A 34 0.28 -16.58 -25.98
C ALA A 34 0.39 -16.65 -24.45
N ILE A 35 1.27 -17.52 -23.92
CA ILE A 35 1.49 -17.66 -22.47
C ILE A 35 2.10 -16.38 -21.87
N ILE A 36 3.13 -15.81 -22.51
CA ILE A 36 3.76 -14.56 -22.05
C ILE A 36 2.76 -13.42 -22.01
N ASN A 37 1.96 -13.26 -23.06
CA ASN A 37 0.99 -12.18 -23.14
C ASN A 37 -0.15 -12.36 -22.13
N PHE A 38 -0.59 -13.59 -21.88
CA PHE A 38 -1.57 -13.87 -20.81
C PHE A 38 -1.10 -13.38 -19.43
N HIS A 39 0.14 -13.69 -19.06
CA HIS A 39 0.68 -13.25 -17.77
C HIS A 39 0.93 -11.74 -17.75
N THR A 40 1.39 -11.16 -18.87
CA THR A 40 1.61 -9.71 -19.00
C THR A 40 0.31 -8.93 -18.82
N ASP A 41 -0.76 -9.34 -19.49
CA ASP A 41 -2.11 -8.73 -19.36
C ASP A 41 -2.61 -8.81 -17.91
N ASN A 42 -2.36 -9.92 -17.22
CA ASN A 42 -2.77 -10.10 -15.83
C ASN A 42 -1.96 -9.23 -14.86
N ILE A 43 -0.65 -9.10 -15.07
CA ILE A 43 0.18 -8.16 -14.30
C ILE A 43 -0.29 -6.72 -14.52
N GLU A 44 -0.64 -6.35 -15.76
CA GLU A 44 -1.15 -5.01 -16.05
C GLU A 44 -2.48 -4.73 -15.32
N LYS A 45 -3.40 -5.71 -15.25
CA LYS A 45 -4.62 -5.59 -14.43
C LYS A 45 -4.30 -5.37 -12.96
N VAL A 46 -3.30 -6.08 -12.41
CA VAL A 46 -2.86 -5.88 -11.02
C VAL A 46 -2.33 -4.46 -10.83
N ILE A 47 -1.46 -3.97 -11.72
CA ILE A 47 -0.92 -2.59 -11.68
C ILE A 47 -2.04 -1.57 -11.73
N GLN A 48 -2.97 -1.68 -12.68
CA GLN A 48 -4.09 -0.74 -12.82
C GLN A 48 -4.98 -0.74 -11.57
N ALA A 49 -5.22 -1.90 -10.96
CA ALA A 49 -6.06 -2.01 -9.78
C ALA A 49 -5.40 -1.53 -8.49
N THR A 50 -4.06 -1.54 -8.41
CA THR A 50 -3.29 -1.27 -7.17
C THR A 50 -2.43 -0.01 -7.24
N GLU A 51 -2.23 0.55 -8.44
CA GLU A 51 -1.32 1.66 -8.73
C GLU A 51 0.13 1.40 -8.29
N CYS A 52 0.52 0.13 -8.13
CA CYS A 52 1.87 -0.26 -7.71
C CYS A 52 2.89 -0.28 -8.86
N LYS A 53 4.17 -0.41 -8.53
CA LYS A 53 5.24 -0.58 -9.52
C LYS A 53 5.17 -1.97 -10.15
N MET A 54 5.60 -2.09 -11.42
CA MET A 54 5.67 -3.35 -12.17
C MET A 54 6.32 -4.50 -11.39
N SER A 55 7.45 -4.25 -10.73
CA SER A 55 8.15 -5.28 -9.96
C SER A 55 7.30 -5.82 -8.80
N VAL A 56 6.55 -4.95 -8.11
CA VAL A 56 5.66 -5.34 -7.00
C VAL A 56 4.49 -6.18 -7.52
N ALA A 57 3.89 -5.77 -8.63
CA ALA A 57 2.82 -6.54 -9.27
C ALA A 57 3.30 -7.93 -9.72
N GLN A 58 4.49 -8.02 -10.32
CA GLN A 58 5.10 -9.28 -10.75
C GLN A 58 5.35 -10.22 -9.57
N ASP A 59 6.01 -9.73 -8.52
CA ASP A 59 6.35 -10.53 -7.33
C ASP A 59 5.07 -11.05 -6.65
N ALA A 60 4.07 -10.18 -6.45
CA ALA A 60 2.79 -10.56 -5.84
C ALA A 60 1.99 -11.55 -6.70
N TYR A 61 1.96 -11.34 -8.02
CA TYR A 61 1.26 -12.22 -8.95
C TYR A 61 1.87 -13.63 -8.96
N GLN A 62 3.20 -13.74 -8.95
CA GLN A 62 3.90 -15.02 -8.82
C GLN A 62 3.67 -15.66 -7.45
N TYR A 63 3.79 -14.88 -6.37
CA TYR A 63 3.55 -15.36 -5.00
C TYR A 63 2.13 -15.90 -4.81
N CYS A 64 1.13 -15.28 -5.44
CA CYS A 64 -0.27 -15.68 -5.38
C CYS A 64 -0.64 -16.78 -6.37
N ASN A 65 0.33 -17.54 -6.89
CA ASN A 65 0.13 -18.61 -7.88
C ASN A 65 -0.64 -18.14 -9.12
N PHE A 66 -0.28 -16.98 -9.65
CA PHE A 66 -0.85 -16.38 -10.87
C PHE A 66 -2.35 -16.05 -10.76
N ASP A 67 -2.86 -15.86 -9.54
CA ASP A 67 -4.22 -15.41 -9.26
C ASP A 67 -4.25 -13.87 -9.14
N VAL A 68 -4.96 -13.22 -10.07
CA VAL A 68 -5.05 -11.76 -10.15
C VAL A 68 -5.76 -11.16 -8.94
N GLU A 69 -6.86 -11.76 -8.49
CA GLU A 69 -7.65 -11.23 -7.38
C GLU A 69 -6.88 -11.34 -6.07
N LYS A 70 -6.25 -12.50 -5.83
CA LYS A 70 -5.39 -12.68 -4.66
C LYS A 70 -4.20 -11.74 -4.66
N ALA A 71 -3.55 -11.53 -5.81
CA ALA A 71 -2.44 -10.59 -5.91
C ALA A 71 -2.87 -9.15 -5.60
N ILE A 72 -4.03 -8.72 -6.11
CA ILE A 72 -4.60 -7.41 -5.78
C ILE A 72 -4.89 -7.31 -4.28
N ILE A 73 -5.53 -8.32 -3.68
CA ILE A 73 -5.84 -8.35 -2.25
C ILE A 73 -4.55 -8.28 -1.42
N GLU A 74 -3.55 -9.10 -1.75
CA GLU A 74 -2.25 -9.14 -1.08
C GLU A 74 -1.61 -7.75 -1.10
N ILE A 75 -1.44 -7.14 -2.28
CA ILE A 75 -0.85 -5.79 -2.41
C ILE A 75 -1.66 -4.76 -1.63
N LYS A 76 -2.99 -4.77 -1.76
CA LYS A 76 -3.85 -3.79 -1.07
C LYS A 76 -3.94 -4.01 0.44
N SER A 77 -3.61 -5.21 0.92
CA SER A 77 -3.57 -5.55 2.34
C SER A 77 -2.23 -5.24 2.99
N GLN A 78 -1.18 -4.99 2.19
CA GLN A 78 0.14 -4.68 2.71
C GLN A 78 0.16 -3.26 3.29
N VAL A 79 0.31 -3.21 4.60
CA VAL A 79 0.62 -1.97 5.31
C VAL A 79 2.09 -1.62 5.04
N MET A 80 2.32 -0.48 4.41
CA MET A 80 3.66 0.01 4.07
C MET A 80 4.43 0.41 5.33
N LEU A 81 5.62 -0.14 5.51
CA LEU A 81 6.47 0.20 6.64
C LEU A 81 7.21 1.52 6.37
N ILE A 82 7.04 2.51 7.26
CA ILE A 82 7.84 3.74 7.28
C ILE A 82 8.65 3.74 8.59
N THR A 83 9.98 3.66 8.49
CA THR A 83 10.88 3.47 9.64
C THR A 83 12.23 4.16 9.39
N THR A 84 12.98 4.43 10.45
CA THR A 84 14.38 4.88 10.37
C THR A 84 15.37 3.72 10.17
N ARG A 85 14.92 2.46 10.26
CA ARG A 85 15.80 1.28 10.25
C ARG A 85 16.01 0.73 8.83
N ASP A 86 17.26 0.40 8.50
CA ASP A 86 17.60 -0.21 7.20
C ASP A 86 17.13 -1.67 7.08
N ASN A 87 17.06 -2.42 8.19
CA ASN A 87 16.63 -3.82 8.19
C ASN A 87 15.14 -3.95 8.55
N GLN A 88 14.30 -4.01 7.52
CA GLN A 88 12.86 -4.09 7.63
C GLN A 88 12.33 -5.48 8.03
N GLN A 89 13.15 -6.53 7.96
CA GLN A 89 12.73 -7.91 8.22
C GLN A 89 12.41 -8.20 9.69
N LYS A 90 12.87 -7.37 10.63
CA LYS A 90 12.68 -7.57 12.08
C LYS A 90 11.43 -6.93 12.66
N ILE A 91 10.64 -6.20 11.87
CA ILE A 91 9.55 -5.36 12.37
C ILE A 91 8.19 -6.10 12.44
N LYS A 92 8.16 -7.38 12.07
CA LYS A 92 6.95 -8.22 12.23
C LYS A 92 6.60 -8.35 13.71
N ASN A 93 5.40 -7.91 14.08
CA ASN A 93 4.81 -7.93 15.42
C ASN A 93 5.36 -6.88 16.41
N GLU A 94 5.99 -5.81 15.93
CA GLU A 94 6.34 -4.69 16.81
C GLU A 94 5.12 -3.84 17.18
N ILE A 95 5.21 -3.21 18.35
CA ILE A 95 4.29 -2.17 18.79
C ILE A 95 4.57 -0.89 17.99
N GLY A 96 3.52 -0.18 17.61
CA GLY A 96 3.59 1.03 16.82
C GLY A 96 2.22 1.56 16.45
N PHE A 97 2.17 2.22 15.29
CA PHE A 97 1.01 2.94 14.83
C PHE A 97 0.67 2.54 13.41
N ILE A 98 -0.60 2.22 13.17
CA ILE A 98 -1.14 2.02 11.83
C ILE A 98 -1.89 3.30 11.45
N LEU A 99 -1.58 3.84 10.28
CA LEU A 99 -2.25 5.02 9.74
C LEU A 99 -2.92 4.70 8.42
N TRP A 100 -4.14 5.19 8.24
CA TRP A 100 -4.87 5.11 6.99
C TRP A 100 -5.69 6.36 6.75
N ALA A 101 -6.11 6.52 5.50
CA ALA A 101 -6.91 7.63 5.04
C ALA A 101 -8.39 7.22 4.92
N GLU A 102 -9.31 8.04 5.41
CA GLU A 102 -10.74 7.71 5.49
C GLU A 102 -11.65 8.87 5.07
N THR A 103 -12.75 8.53 4.39
CA THR A 103 -13.85 9.43 4.07
C THR A 103 -15.16 8.67 4.32
N GLU A 104 -16.04 9.26 5.14
CA GLU A 104 -17.40 8.73 5.37
C GLU A 104 -17.43 7.28 5.89
N GLY A 105 -16.51 6.90 6.78
CA GLY A 105 -16.47 5.56 7.37
C GLY A 105 -15.76 4.51 6.50
N SER A 106 -15.20 4.90 5.35
CA SER A 106 -14.56 3.99 4.40
C SER A 106 -13.14 4.44 4.06
N LYS A 107 -12.20 3.48 3.98
CA LYS A 107 -10.82 3.75 3.59
C LYS A 107 -10.76 4.29 2.16
N THR A 108 -10.02 5.38 1.95
CA THR A 108 -9.90 6.03 0.63
C THR A 108 -8.72 5.51 -0.18
N SER A 109 -7.79 4.81 0.46
CA SER A 109 -6.66 4.16 -0.20
C SER A 109 -6.34 2.84 0.51
N SER A 110 -5.69 1.94 -0.21
CA SER A 110 -5.07 0.72 0.34
C SER A 110 -3.65 0.96 0.84
N ASN A 111 -3.20 2.22 0.83
CA ASN A 111 -1.82 2.59 1.13
C ASN A 111 -1.69 2.87 2.62
N ASP A 112 -2.16 1.96 3.47
CA ASP A 112 -1.98 2.08 4.91
C ASP A 112 -0.48 2.06 5.22
N ILE A 113 -0.06 2.76 6.28
CA ILE A 113 1.32 2.71 6.75
C ILE A 113 1.41 2.21 8.18
N PHE A 114 2.53 1.58 8.49
CA PHE A 114 2.91 1.19 9.84
C PHE A 114 4.19 1.92 10.21
N ILE A 115 4.19 2.53 11.40
CA ILE A 115 5.33 3.21 11.99
C ILE A 115 5.62 2.54 13.35
N PRO A 116 6.81 1.94 13.56
CA PRO A 116 7.20 1.42 14.85
C PRO A 116 7.16 2.50 15.94
N ALA A 117 6.80 2.15 17.18
CA ALA A 117 6.64 3.14 18.26
C ALA A 117 7.88 4.02 18.46
N HIS A 118 9.07 3.43 18.42
CA HIS A 118 10.35 4.15 18.50
C HIS A 118 10.51 5.21 17.40
N ASP A 119 10.05 4.93 16.18
CA ASP A 119 10.12 5.90 15.08
C ASP A 119 9.00 6.95 15.19
N PHE A 120 7.85 6.58 15.74
CA PHE A 120 6.76 7.50 16.00
C PHE A 120 7.11 8.54 17.08
N ASP A 121 7.99 8.21 18.03
CA ASP A 121 8.46 9.16 19.04
C ASP A 121 9.09 10.43 18.43
N TYR A 122 9.69 10.34 17.23
CA TYR A 122 10.22 11.53 16.53
C TYR A 122 9.15 12.55 16.15
N ILE A 123 7.91 12.12 15.98
CA ILE A 123 6.78 12.95 15.52
C ILE A 123 5.69 13.10 16.57
N LEU A 124 5.73 12.35 17.67
CA LEU A 124 4.67 12.29 18.69
C LEU A 124 4.27 13.67 19.23
N ASP A 125 5.24 14.56 19.41
CA ASP A 125 4.97 15.92 19.90
C ASP A 125 4.15 16.75 18.91
N ALA A 126 4.30 16.53 17.59
CA ALA A 126 3.46 17.17 16.58
C ALA A 126 1.98 16.77 16.76
N PHE A 127 1.72 15.50 17.08
CA PHE A 127 0.37 14.99 17.34
C PHE A 127 -0.21 15.54 18.64
N LYS A 128 0.56 15.49 19.73
CA LYS A 128 0.12 16.01 21.05
C LYS A 128 -0.23 17.49 20.96
N VAL A 129 0.62 18.30 20.34
CA VAL A 129 0.39 19.74 20.20
C VAL A 129 -0.83 20.02 19.33
N ALA A 130 -1.00 19.30 18.22
CA ALA A 130 -2.15 19.51 17.34
C ALA A 130 -3.47 19.13 18.02
N CYS A 131 -3.56 17.94 18.62
CA CYS A 131 -4.79 17.45 19.24
C CYS A 131 -5.20 18.28 20.47
N ASN A 132 -4.22 18.80 21.22
CA ASN A 132 -4.51 19.66 22.37
C ASN A 132 -4.97 21.08 21.97
N ASN A 133 -4.60 21.57 20.78
CA ASN A 133 -4.95 22.90 20.29
C ASN A 133 -6.24 22.93 19.46
N THR A 134 -6.78 21.77 19.08
CA THR A 134 -8.05 21.69 18.35
C THR A 134 -9.25 21.83 19.29
N LEU A 135 -10.36 22.41 18.79
CA LEU A 135 -11.59 22.70 19.56
C LEU A 135 -12.22 21.44 20.19
N SER A 136 -11.91 20.26 19.66
CA SER A 136 -12.16 18.96 20.28
C SER A 136 -11.06 18.67 21.31
N LYS A 137 -11.36 18.76 22.60
CA LYS A 137 -10.47 18.44 23.74
C LYS A 137 -10.05 16.95 23.84
N ASN A 138 -9.84 16.28 22.72
CA ASN A 138 -9.41 14.89 22.72
C ASN A 138 -7.88 14.87 22.71
N ASN A 139 -7.30 14.46 23.83
CA ASN A 139 -5.87 14.14 23.89
C ASN A 139 -5.59 13.03 22.87
N PHE A 140 -4.38 13.07 22.28
CA PHE A 140 -3.92 11.98 21.42
C PHE A 140 -3.87 10.67 22.22
N ASP A 141 -4.64 9.66 21.81
CA ASP A 141 -4.71 8.34 22.43
C ASP A 141 -3.68 7.41 21.79
N VAL A 142 -2.59 7.15 22.50
CA VAL A 142 -1.51 6.29 22.02
C VAL A 142 -1.89 4.80 21.95
N CYS A 143 -3.00 4.39 22.56
CA CYS A 143 -3.45 2.99 22.63
C CYS A 143 -4.77 2.75 21.85
N GLY A 144 -5.21 3.75 21.07
CA GLY A 144 -6.55 3.73 20.47
C GLY A 144 -6.63 4.47 19.14
N TYR A 145 -7.86 4.74 18.72
CA TYR A 145 -8.18 5.38 17.45
C TYR A 145 -8.19 6.90 17.59
N ASN A 146 -7.43 7.57 16.74
CA ASN A 146 -7.41 9.02 16.63
C ASN A 146 -7.90 9.42 15.24
N TYR A 147 -9.09 9.99 15.15
CA TYR A 147 -9.66 10.50 13.90
C TYR A 147 -9.26 11.97 13.73
N LEU A 148 -8.32 12.22 12.83
CA LEU A 148 -7.75 13.55 12.61
C LEU A 148 -8.45 14.18 11.41
N ASP A 149 -9.19 15.25 11.63
CA ASP A 149 -9.82 16.00 10.55
C ASP A 149 -8.78 16.75 9.71
N HIS A 150 -9.22 17.28 8.56
CA HIS A 150 -8.34 17.99 7.64
C HIS A 150 -7.61 19.18 8.30
N HIS A 151 -8.24 19.87 9.26
CA HIS A 151 -7.59 20.99 9.96
C HIS A 151 -6.45 20.49 10.85
N THR A 152 -6.73 19.50 11.71
CA THR A 152 -5.78 18.84 12.61
C THR A 152 -4.62 18.25 11.82
N CYS A 153 -4.90 17.58 10.70
CA CYS A 153 -3.88 17.03 9.83
C CYS A 153 -2.92 18.09 9.26
N ASN A 154 -3.42 19.28 8.93
CA ASN A 154 -2.57 20.38 8.46
C ASN A 154 -1.72 20.96 9.60
N VAL A 155 -2.24 21.03 10.83
CA VAL A 155 -1.45 21.45 12.00
C VAL A 155 -0.29 20.48 12.24
N ILE A 156 -0.57 19.17 12.21
CA ILE A 156 0.44 18.10 12.35
C ILE A 156 1.47 18.20 11.22
N LEU A 157 1.03 18.30 9.96
CA LEU A 157 1.92 18.43 8.81
C LEU A 157 2.88 19.61 8.95
N ASN A 158 2.37 20.77 9.34
CA ASN A 158 3.18 21.97 9.56
C ASN A 158 4.15 21.83 10.74
N ALA A 159 3.81 21.04 11.75
CA ALA A 159 4.71 20.70 12.85
C ALA A 159 5.80 19.71 12.39
N MET A 160 5.44 18.68 11.61
CA MET A 160 6.39 17.71 11.05
C MET A 160 7.46 18.38 10.16
N LEU A 161 7.05 19.35 9.34
CA LEU A 161 7.97 20.15 8.50
C LEU A 161 9.02 20.95 9.29
N LYS A 162 8.81 21.16 10.59
CA LYS A 162 9.72 21.91 11.47
C LYS A 162 10.61 21.01 12.32
N ILE A 163 10.44 19.69 12.26
CA ILE A 163 11.25 18.75 13.04
C ILE A 163 12.68 18.79 12.49
N PRO A 164 13.70 19.07 13.34
CA PRO A 164 15.08 19.08 12.89
C PRO A 164 15.51 17.65 12.53
N ALA A 165 16.01 17.48 11.32
CA ALA A 165 16.61 16.24 10.87
C ALA A 165 17.99 16.06 11.53
N ASN A 166 18.02 15.38 12.68
CA ASN A 166 19.26 15.17 13.44
C ASN A 166 20.20 14.15 12.79
N ASN A 167 19.71 13.35 11.84
CA ASN A 167 20.50 12.46 11.00
C ASN A 167 19.72 12.10 9.71
N LEU A 168 20.42 11.52 8.74
CA LEU A 168 19.88 11.17 7.42
C LEU A 168 18.74 10.13 7.48
N ALA A 169 18.76 9.21 8.45
CA ALA A 169 17.71 8.19 8.57
C ALA A 169 16.39 8.81 9.05
N VAL A 170 16.45 9.70 10.05
CA VAL A 170 15.31 10.47 10.54
C VAL A 170 14.79 11.42 9.46
N GLU A 171 15.68 12.05 8.69
CA GLU A 171 15.29 12.90 7.55
C GLU A 171 14.47 12.12 6.51
N LYS A 172 14.98 10.97 6.07
CA LYS A 172 14.30 10.10 5.09
C LYS A 172 12.95 9.64 5.62
N PHE A 173 12.88 9.25 6.89
CA PHE A 173 11.65 8.85 7.57
C PHE A 173 10.60 9.98 7.54
N ILE A 174 10.97 11.20 7.96
CA ILE A 174 10.06 12.36 7.99
C ILE A 174 9.60 12.72 6.57
N ILE A 175 10.51 12.74 5.58
CA ILE A 175 10.16 13.03 4.18
C ILE A 175 9.19 11.99 3.63
N ALA A 176 9.43 10.71 3.88
CA ALA A 176 8.55 9.63 3.43
C ALA A 176 7.15 9.77 4.04
N LEU A 177 7.07 10.04 5.35
CA LEU A 177 5.82 10.27 6.04
C LEU A 177 5.08 11.51 5.52
N ILE A 178 5.76 12.64 5.36
CA ILE A 178 5.18 13.88 4.83
C ILE A 178 4.64 13.67 3.41
N SER A 179 5.40 12.96 2.56
CA SER A 179 4.97 12.65 1.19
C SER A 179 3.72 11.79 1.19
N TRP A 180 3.67 10.75 2.02
CA TRP A 180 2.49 9.90 2.17
C TRP A 180 1.30 10.72 2.67
N TRP A 181 1.50 11.48 3.74
CA TRP A 181 0.47 12.29 4.41
C TRP A 181 -0.16 13.31 3.46
N SER A 182 0.68 14.06 2.74
CA SER A 182 0.24 15.07 1.77
C SER A 182 -0.53 14.46 0.61
N ASP A 183 -0.20 13.23 0.20
CA ASP A 183 -0.92 12.55 -0.86
C ASP A 183 -2.31 12.05 -0.40
N GLN A 184 -2.40 11.53 0.83
CA GLN A 184 -3.68 11.11 1.41
C GLN A 184 -4.66 12.29 1.56
N LEU A 185 -4.16 13.46 2.02
CA LEU A 185 -5.01 14.65 2.23
C LEU A 185 -5.65 15.22 0.96
N LYS A 186 -5.17 14.86 -0.24
CA LYS A 186 -5.82 15.27 -1.49
C LYS A 186 -7.21 14.63 -1.67
N ARG A 187 -7.45 13.49 -1.01
CA ARG A 187 -8.59 12.60 -1.30
C ARG A 187 -9.40 12.23 -0.05
N ALA A 188 -8.81 12.36 1.14
CA ALA A 188 -9.42 11.94 2.40
C ALA A 188 -9.92 13.11 3.24
N LYS A 189 -11.07 12.91 3.91
CA LYS A 189 -11.57 13.86 4.92
C LYS A 189 -10.85 13.71 6.26
N TYR A 190 -10.38 12.50 6.56
CA TYR A 190 -9.70 12.15 7.80
C TYR A 190 -8.44 11.33 7.53
N ILE A 191 -7.45 11.49 8.40
CA ILE A 191 -6.41 10.49 8.61
C ILE A 191 -6.67 9.86 9.98
N VAL A 192 -6.73 8.54 10.02
CA VAL A 192 -6.90 7.79 11.26
C VAL A 192 -5.55 7.26 11.69
N VAL A 193 -5.22 7.45 12.96
CA VAL A 193 -4.03 6.90 13.61
C VAL A 193 -4.46 5.96 14.71
N TYR A 194 -4.13 4.69 14.56
CA TYR A 194 -4.37 3.66 15.56
C TYR A 194 -3.05 3.23 16.19
N GLY A 195 -2.92 3.43 17.50
CA GLY A 195 -1.78 2.90 18.26
C GLY A 195 -2.13 1.58 18.92
N ASN A 196 -1.17 0.65 18.97
CA ASN A 196 -1.31 -0.65 19.65
C ASN A 196 -0.34 -0.80 20.84
N LEU A 197 -0.01 0.33 21.48
CA LEU A 197 0.87 0.43 22.66
C LEU A 197 0.32 -0.23 23.92
#